data_AF-A0A0Q5FCV6-F1
#
_entry.id   AF-A0A0Q5FCV6-F1
#
_cell.length_a   1.000
_cell.length_b   1.000
_cell.length_c   1.000
_cell.angle_alpha   90.00
_cell.angle_beta   90.00
_cell.angle_gamma   90.00
#
_symmetry.space_group_name_H-M   'P 1'
#
loop_
_entity.id
_entity.type
_entity.pdbx_description
1 polymer ?
#
loop_
_entity_poly.entity_id
_entity_poly.type
_entity_poly.pdbx_seq_one_letter_code
_entity_poly.pdbx_strand_id
1 'polypeptide(L)'
;MASYVLHPAQGLDRPHIIFNAETGKFVCWVKVMTKGSVQRSTVLTADSILGPYEIQRTWLRPLDMSAGDFDLVVDPHDGKGYYYFERVHSEMICADLTSDYTDVTGYYSTHFPQPQPPFVREAPAHLQRGGLHYLLTSGTTGYYPNPSESAVARSYHGPFEVLGDLHPSDESRTSFHSQISSVFRHPGKKDLYIAIADRWLPRYLEHGDRARQAFIEHFAPGKDGDEPMEEFAYVDTSIADYVWLPIRFEGDRPVIEWREEWSPDEYEDA
;
A
#
# COMPACT_ATOMS: atom_id res chain seq x y z
N MET A 1 -28.92 11.85 -0.62
CA MET A 1 -27.69 11.30 -1.23
C MET A 1 -26.82 10.78 -0.10
N ALA A 2 -26.37 9.53 -0.18
CA ALA A 2 -26.03 8.68 0.97
C ALA A 2 -25.12 9.34 2.01
N SER A 3 -25.66 9.56 3.21
CA SER A 3 -24.96 10.08 4.40
C SER A 3 -24.10 9.01 5.10
N TYR A 4 -23.98 7.83 4.51
CA TYR A 4 -23.31 6.67 5.13
C TYR A 4 -21.96 6.42 4.45
N VAL A 5 -20.91 6.41 5.27
CA VAL A 5 -19.51 6.33 4.82
C VAL A 5 -19.17 5.01 4.11
N LEU A 6 -19.89 3.93 4.41
CA LEU A 6 -19.72 2.60 3.80
C LEU A 6 -20.81 2.27 2.76
N HIS A 7 -21.46 3.28 2.19
CA HIS A 7 -22.45 3.06 1.14
C HIS A 7 -21.76 2.52 -0.14
N PRO A 8 -22.35 1.57 -0.89
CA PRO A 8 -21.77 1.05 -2.15
C PRO A 8 -21.49 2.07 -3.27
N ALA A 9 -21.80 3.35 -3.05
CA ALA A 9 -21.52 4.43 -3.99
C ALA A 9 -20.22 5.17 -3.63
N GLN A 10 -19.60 4.83 -2.50
CA GLN A 10 -18.26 5.28 -2.12
C GLN A 10 -17.24 4.28 -2.65
N GLY A 11 -16.06 4.76 -3.08
CA GLY A 11 -14.92 3.88 -3.30
C GLY A 11 -14.31 3.53 -1.96
N LEU A 12 -14.19 2.24 -1.66
CA LEU A 12 -13.57 1.73 -0.44
C LEU A 12 -12.36 0.89 -0.83
N ASP A 13 -11.19 1.33 -0.40
CA ASP A 13 -9.92 0.74 -0.83
C ASP A 13 -9.11 0.25 0.38
N ARG A 14 -8.27 -0.76 0.13
CA ARG A 14 -7.17 -1.22 1.00
C ARG A 14 -7.55 -1.43 2.47
N PRO A 15 -8.54 -2.28 2.79
CA PRO A 15 -8.82 -2.61 4.18
C PRO A 15 -7.59 -3.27 4.83
N HIS A 16 -7.14 -2.73 5.97
CA HIS A 16 -6.08 -3.32 6.79
C HIS A 16 -6.58 -3.54 8.21
N ILE A 17 -6.31 -4.72 8.76
CA ILE A 17 -6.75 -5.12 10.08
C ILE A 17 -5.53 -5.44 10.94
N ILE A 18 -5.43 -4.78 12.10
CA ILE A 18 -4.42 -5.06 13.13
C ILE A 18 -5.10 -5.44 14.44
N PHE A 19 -4.43 -6.26 15.26
CA PHE A 19 -4.92 -6.63 16.59
C PHE A 19 -4.28 -5.74 17.65
N ASN A 20 -5.09 -5.16 18.52
CA ASN A 20 -4.64 -4.37 19.66
C ASN A 20 -4.68 -5.23 20.93
N ALA A 21 -3.49 -5.60 21.43
CA ALA A 21 -3.35 -6.49 22.57
C ALA A 21 -3.85 -5.88 23.90
N GLU A 22 -3.78 -4.54 24.05
CA GLU A 22 -4.22 -3.85 25.26
C GLU A 22 -5.74 -3.85 25.40
N THR A 23 -6.44 -3.60 24.30
CA THR A 23 -7.91 -3.54 24.27
C THR A 23 -8.56 -4.89 23.95
N GLY A 24 -7.80 -5.85 23.40
CA GLY A 24 -8.31 -7.12 22.92
C GLY A 24 -9.16 -7.00 21.64
N LYS A 25 -9.06 -5.88 20.91
CA LYS A 25 -9.88 -5.60 19.72
C LYS A 25 -9.10 -5.75 18.43
N PHE A 26 -9.78 -6.19 17.38
CA PHE A 26 -9.33 -6.01 16.01
C PHE A 26 -9.72 -4.61 15.54
N VAL A 27 -8.79 -3.88 14.93
CA VAL A 27 -8.98 -2.52 14.42
C VAL A 27 -8.79 -2.56 12.91
N CYS A 28 -9.83 -2.18 12.18
CA CYS A 28 -9.85 -2.13 10.72
C CYS A 28 -9.84 -0.69 10.24
N TRP A 29 -8.88 -0.34 9.39
CA TRP A 29 -8.89 0.92 8.66
C TRP A 29 -9.26 0.64 7.20
N VAL A 30 -10.04 1.55 6.61
CA VAL A 30 -10.41 1.52 5.20
C VAL A 30 -10.29 2.93 4.62
N LYS A 31 -9.66 3.04 3.45
CA LYS A 31 -9.60 4.29 2.69
C LYS A 31 -10.93 4.52 2.00
N VAL A 32 -11.46 5.74 2.08
CA VAL A 32 -12.72 6.16 1.46
C VAL A 32 -12.44 7.24 0.43
N MET A 33 -12.62 6.87 -0.82
CA MET A 33 -12.58 7.78 -1.96
C MET A 33 -13.80 8.70 -1.90
N THR A 34 -13.58 9.99 -1.67
CA THR A 34 -14.67 10.99 -1.67
C THR A 34 -14.75 11.73 -3.00
N LYS A 35 -15.88 12.40 -3.28
CA LYS A 35 -15.97 13.29 -4.44
C LYS A 35 -15.03 14.49 -4.23
N GLY A 36 -14.14 14.72 -5.18
CA GLY A 36 -13.03 15.67 -5.07
C GLY A 36 -11.71 14.96 -4.72
N SER A 37 -10.58 15.65 -4.84
CA SER A 37 -9.23 15.11 -4.64
C SER A 37 -8.85 14.80 -3.18
N VAL A 38 -9.83 14.74 -2.27
CA VAL A 38 -9.60 14.51 -0.84
C VAL A 38 -9.87 13.04 -0.49
N GLN A 39 -8.85 12.38 0.02
CA GLN A 39 -8.90 11.02 0.54
C GLN A 39 -9.06 11.04 2.06
N ARG A 40 -9.85 10.10 2.57
CA ARG A 40 -10.19 10.00 4.00
C ARG A 40 -10.17 8.55 4.46
N SER A 41 -10.09 8.33 5.77
CA SER A 41 -10.15 7.00 6.37
C SER A 41 -11.43 6.81 7.20
N THR A 42 -11.88 5.56 7.29
CA THR A 42 -12.87 5.08 8.25
C THR A 42 -12.24 4.00 9.11
N VAL A 43 -12.47 4.07 10.41
CA VAL A 43 -11.91 3.13 11.38
C VAL A 43 -13.05 2.38 12.06
N LEU A 44 -12.91 1.05 12.12
CA LEU A 44 -13.85 0.14 12.75
C LEU A 44 -13.14 -0.76 13.76
N THR A 45 -13.87 -1.28 14.74
CA THR A 45 -13.36 -2.25 15.71
C THR A 45 -14.27 -3.45 15.88
N ALA A 46 -13.71 -4.60 16.26
CA ALA A 46 -14.44 -5.83 16.52
C ALA A 46 -13.77 -6.67 17.64
N ASP A 47 -14.57 -7.48 18.33
CA ASP A 47 -14.06 -8.50 19.27
C ASP A 47 -13.54 -9.78 18.58
N SER A 48 -13.92 -9.98 17.32
CA SER A 48 -13.53 -11.12 16.50
C SER A 48 -13.01 -10.63 15.16
N ILE A 49 -12.00 -11.30 14.61
CA ILE A 49 -11.41 -10.95 13.31
C ILE A 49 -12.44 -10.99 12.16
N LEU A 50 -13.47 -11.82 12.29
CA LEU A 50 -14.56 -11.91 11.31
C LEU A 50 -15.72 -10.94 11.62
N GLY A 51 -15.54 -10.06 12.59
CA GLY A 51 -16.55 -9.11 13.02
C GLY A 51 -17.61 -9.71 13.96
N PRO A 52 -18.76 -9.02 14.14
CA PRO A 52 -19.13 -7.79 13.43
C PRO A 52 -18.22 -6.60 13.79
N TYR A 53 -17.93 -5.75 12.80
CA TYR A 53 -17.15 -4.53 12.97
C TYR A 53 -18.08 -3.33 13.23
N GLU A 54 -17.74 -2.54 14.24
CA GLU A 54 -18.44 -1.32 14.62
C GLU A 54 -17.62 -0.09 14.24
N ILE A 55 -18.26 0.90 13.62
CA ILE A 55 -17.60 2.15 13.21
C ILE A 55 -17.21 2.95 14.46
N GLN A 56 -15.92 3.26 14.58
CA GLN A 56 -15.39 4.15 15.61
C GLN A 56 -15.15 5.56 15.08
N ARG A 57 -14.67 5.68 13.84
CA ARG A 57 -14.38 6.97 13.20
C ARG A 57 -14.78 6.96 11.74
N THR A 58 -15.21 8.11 11.25
CA THR A 58 -15.54 8.33 9.84
C THR A 58 -14.92 9.62 9.37
N TRP A 59 -14.65 9.70 8.06
CA TRP A 59 -14.12 10.91 7.43
C TRP A 59 -12.82 11.43 8.05
N LEU A 60 -12.02 10.53 8.64
CA LEU A 60 -10.78 10.88 9.30
C LEU A 60 -9.77 11.36 8.26
N ARG A 61 -9.13 12.49 8.55
CA ARG A 61 -7.94 12.99 7.84
C ARG A 61 -6.76 12.90 8.79
N PRO A 62 -5.98 11.80 8.77
CA PRO A 62 -4.81 11.66 9.61
C PRO A 62 -3.88 12.87 9.41
N LEU A 63 -3.50 13.53 10.51
CA LEU A 63 -2.66 14.74 10.50
C LEU A 63 -3.24 15.93 9.69
N ASP A 64 -4.56 15.96 9.46
CA ASP A 64 -5.25 16.86 8.52
C ASP A 64 -4.73 16.77 7.07
N MET A 65 -4.16 15.62 6.68
CA MET A 65 -3.65 15.37 5.34
C MET A 65 -4.69 14.64 4.47
N SER A 66 -4.53 14.72 3.15
CA SER A 66 -5.22 13.82 2.21
C SER A 66 -4.44 12.51 2.21
N ALA A 67 -4.94 11.50 2.94
CA ALA A 67 -4.26 10.22 3.12
C ALA A 67 -4.78 9.22 2.08
N GLY A 68 -3.94 8.90 1.11
CA GLY A 68 -4.21 7.96 0.03
C GLY A 68 -3.97 6.52 0.46
N ASP A 69 -3.28 5.78 -0.40
CA ASP A 69 -2.96 4.38 -0.15
C ASP A 69 -2.10 4.21 1.11
N PHE A 70 -2.33 3.14 1.88
CA PHE A 70 -1.74 2.97 3.19
C PHE A 70 -1.51 1.52 3.59
N ASP A 71 -0.71 1.36 4.65
CA ASP A 71 -0.47 0.13 5.41
C ASP A 71 -0.44 0.41 6.92
N LEU A 72 -0.69 -0.62 7.73
CA LEU A 72 -0.69 -0.57 9.19
C LEU A 72 0.29 -1.57 9.77
N VAL A 73 1.15 -1.11 10.68
CA VAL A 73 2.18 -1.95 11.29
C VAL A 73 2.07 -1.85 12.81
N VAL A 74 2.23 -2.99 13.49
CA VAL A 74 2.35 -3.03 14.95
C VAL A 74 3.71 -3.62 15.29
N ASP A 75 4.46 -2.92 16.13
CA ASP A 75 5.70 -3.44 16.69
C ASP A 75 5.41 -4.64 17.60
N PRO A 76 5.97 -5.82 17.33
CA PRO A 76 5.70 -7.02 18.12
C PRO A 76 6.33 -6.99 19.52
N HIS A 77 7.26 -6.08 19.80
CA HIS A 77 7.98 -5.97 21.07
C HIS A 77 7.29 -5.05 22.07
N ASP A 78 6.82 -3.89 21.64
CA ASP A 78 6.21 -2.88 22.52
C ASP A 78 4.73 -2.58 22.19
N GLY A 79 4.19 -3.15 21.10
CA GLY A 79 2.81 -2.90 20.68
C GLY A 79 2.60 -1.51 20.11
N LYS A 80 3.65 -0.75 19.75
CA LYS A 80 3.48 0.55 19.13
C LYS A 80 2.96 0.39 17.70
N GLY A 81 1.91 1.15 17.36
CA GLY A 81 1.30 1.12 16.03
C GLY A 81 1.81 2.24 15.13
N TYR A 82 1.94 1.95 13.84
CA TYR A 82 2.40 2.87 12.80
C TYR A 82 1.45 2.84 11.60
N TYR A 83 1.23 4.01 11.02
CA TYR A 83 0.41 4.23 9.82
C TYR A 83 1.31 4.78 8.71
N TYR A 84 1.61 3.94 7.72
CA TYR A 84 2.31 4.36 6.51
C TYR A 84 1.30 4.75 5.46
N PHE A 85 1.34 5.97 4.95
CA PHE A 85 0.38 6.41 3.94
C PHE A 85 0.96 7.41 2.96
N GLU A 86 0.49 7.37 1.73
CA GLU A 86 0.75 8.40 0.75
C GLU A 86 0.00 9.68 1.14
N ARG A 87 0.72 10.78 1.36
CA ARG A 87 0.11 12.11 1.21
C ARG A 87 -0.08 12.34 -0.28
N VAL A 88 -1.32 12.20 -0.73
CA VAL A 88 -1.71 12.13 -2.15
C VAL A 88 -0.86 13.05 -3.02
N HIS A 89 -0.16 12.46 -3.98
CA HIS A 89 0.64 13.12 -5.00
C HIS A 89 1.85 13.93 -4.49
N SER A 90 2.40 13.61 -3.31
CA SER A 90 3.57 14.32 -2.79
C SER A 90 4.66 13.42 -2.20
N GLU A 91 4.36 12.71 -1.11
CA GLU A 91 5.36 12.01 -0.30
C GLU A 91 4.71 10.91 0.55
N MET A 92 5.53 9.99 1.05
CA MET A 92 5.13 8.95 1.98
C MET A 92 5.27 9.45 3.43
N ILE A 93 4.29 9.16 4.26
CA ILE A 93 4.24 9.55 5.67
C ILE A 93 4.28 8.28 6.54
N CYS A 94 5.06 8.29 7.61
CA CYS A 94 4.95 7.33 8.70
C CYS A 94 4.48 8.08 9.95
N ALA A 95 3.28 7.77 10.42
CA ALA A 95 2.68 8.39 11.61
C ALA A 95 2.51 7.37 12.74
N ASP A 96 2.70 7.82 13.98
CA ASP A 96 2.39 7.01 15.16
C ASP A 96 0.88 6.90 15.34
N LEU A 97 0.37 5.69 15.54
CA LEU A 97 -1.02 5.44 15.95
C LEU A 97 -1.21 5.75 17.44
N THR A 98 -2.43 6.13 17.83
CA THR A 98 -2.84 6.19 19.24
C THR A 98 -2.81 4.79 19.87
N SER A 99 -2.78 4.69 21.20
CA SER A 99 -2.64 3.39 21.89
C SER A 99 -3.80 2.43 21.64
N ASP A 100 -4.98 2.92 21.25
CA ASP A 100 -6.14 2.13 20.83
C ASP A 100 -6.16 1.84 19.31
N TYR A 101 -5.16 2.33 18.58
CA TYR A 101 -5.01 2.32 17.12
C TYR A 101 -6.16 2.94 16.34
N THR A 102 -7.01 3.75 16.97
CA THR A 102 -8.17 4.34 16.28
C THR A 102 -7.90 5.72 15.66
N ASP A 103 -6.73 6.31 15.89
CA ASP A 103 -6.30 7.60 15.33
C ASP A 103 -4.77 7.67 15.23
N VAL A 104 -4.23 8.80 14.80
CA VAL A 104 -2.80 9.13 14.85
C VAL A 104 -2.48 10.12 15.97
N THR A 105 -1.29 10.05 16.55
CA THR A 105 -0.87 10.89 17.70
C THR A 105 -0.52 12.33 17.33
N GLY A 106 -0.19 12.58 16.06
CA GLY A 106 0.40 13.83 15.59
C GLY A 106 1.91 13.77 15.35
N TYR A 107 2.62 12.75 15.87
CA TYR A 107 4.02 12.52 15.54
C TYR A 107 4.15 11.77 14.21
N TYR A 108 5.00 12.28 13.31
CA TYR A 108 5.24 11.66 12.00
C TYR A 108 6.61 11.99 11.41
N SER A 109 7.03 11.20 10.42
CA SER A 109 8.15 11.47 9.52
C SER A 109 7.70 11.47 8.06
N THR A 110 8.49 12.10 7.18
CA THR A 110 8.23 12.15 5.75
C THR A 110 9.34 11.48 4.94
N HIS A 111 8.97 10.82 3.85
CA HIS A 111 9.84 10.00 3.02
C HIS A 111 9.51 10.14 1.54
N PHE A 112 10.52 9.96 0.68
CA PHE A 112 10.40 9.94 -0.78
C PHE A 112 9.61 11.13 -1.36
N PRO A 113 9.94 12.40 -1.02
CA PRO A 113 9.27 13.54 -1.62
C PRO A 113 9.53 13.57 -3.13
N GLN A 114 8.46 13.69 -3.91
CA GLN A 114 8.50 13.69 -5.36
C GLN A 114 7.65 14.84 -5.91
N PRO A 115 8.00 15.40 -7.07
CA PRO A 115 7.34 16.61 -7.58
C PRO A 115 5.91 16.33 -8.06
N GLN A 116 5.63 15.14 -8.59
CA GLN A 116 4.35 14.77 -9.19
C GLN A 116 4.24 13.27 -9.47
N PRO A 117 3.03 12.74 -9.68
CA PRO A 117 2.84 11.48 -10.38
C PRO A 117 3.52 11.46 -11.76
N PRO A 118 4.03 10.31 -12.23
CA PRO A 118 3.96 8.99 -11.58
C PRO A 118 5.14 8.71 -10.62
N PHE A 119 5.95 9.71 -10.29
CA PHE A 119 7.16 9.52 -9.47
C PHE A 119 6.83 9.35 -7.99
N VAL A 120 5.74 9.99 -7.54
CA VAL A 120 5.20 9.82 -6.17
C VAL A 120 4.96 8.34 -5.88
N ARG A 121 5.27 7.95 -4.65
CA ARG A 121 5.14 6.58 -4.17
C ARG A 121 3.79 6.38 -3.49
N GLU A 122 3.09 5.32 -3.89
CA GLU A 122 1.80 4.88 -3.33
C GLU A 122 1.87 3.39 -2.97
N ALA A 123 0.73 2.82 -2.56
CA ALA A 123 0.58 1.40 -2.24
C ALA A 123 1.70 0.85 -1.32
N PRO A 124 1.95 1.48 -0.15
CA PRO A 124 2.99 1.01 0.76
C PRO A 124 2.64 -0.40 1.25
N ALA A 125 3.66 -1.25 1.38
CA ALA A 125 3.59 -2.52 2.09
C ALA A 125 4.89 -2.71 2.89
N HIS A 126 4.74 -2.82 4.21
CA HIS A 126 5.84 -2.93 5.15
C HIS A 126 6.21 -4.39 5.41
N LEU A 127 7.50 -4.66 5.60
CA LEU A 127 7.96 -5.90 6.21
C LEU A 127 9.19 -5.67 7.07
N GLN A 128 9.45 -6.62 7.98
CA GLN A 128 10.67 -6.66 8.77
C GLN A 128 11.46 -7.94 8.53
N ARG A 129 12.77 -7.80 8.33
CA ARG A 129 13.70 -8.93 8.20
C ARG A 129 15.05 -8.55 8.78
N GLY A 130 15.61 -9.39 9.66
CA GLY A 130 16.94 -9.17 10.23
C GLY A 130 17.10 -7.87 11.02
N GLY A 131 16.03 -7.34 11.62
CA GLY A 131 16.05 -6.05 12.33
C GLY A 131 16.03 -4.82 11.41
N LEU A 132 15.84 -5.02 10.10
CA LEU A 132 15.63 -3.96 9.12
C LEU A 132 14.15 -3.85 8.77
N HIS A 133 13.72 -2.62 8.51
CA HIS A 133 12.37 -2.26 8.07
C HIS A 133 12.41 -1.98 6.58
N TYR A 134 11.57 -2.66 5.82
CA TYR A 134 11.44 -2.45 4.39
C TYR A 134 10.09 -1.81 4.08
N LEU A 135 10.08 -0.94 3.08
CA LEU A 135 8.86 -0.44 2.47
C LEU A 135 8.89 -0.77 0.98
N LEU A 136 7.92 -1.54 0.53
CA LEU A 136 7.64 -1.76 -0.88
C LEU A 136 6.55 -0.78 -1.31
N THR A 137 6.68 -0.18 -2.48
CA THR A 137 5.73 0.83 -2.99
C THR A 137 5.55 0.67 -4.49
N SER A 138 4.51 1.27 -5.06
CA SER A 138 4.38 1.52 -6.51
C SER A 138 4.49 3.01 -6.83
N GLY A 139 4.69 3.35 -8.10
CA GLY A 139 4.45 4.71 -8.58
C GLY A 139 2.95 4.99 -8.73
N THR A 140 2.58 6.25 -8.85
CA THR A 140 1.18 6.68 -9.02
C THR A 140 0.77 6.68 -10.49
N THR A 141 0.07 5.62 -10.92
CA THR A 141 -0.53 5.54 -12.28
C THR A 141 -1.98 5.04 -12.25
N GLY A 142 -2.73 5.33 -11.19
CA GLY A 142 -4.11 4.86 -11.05
C GLY A 142 -4.17 3.33 -11.06
N TYR A 143 -5.09 2.74 -11.82
CA TYR A 143 -5.18 1.28 -11.95
C TYR A 143 -4.14 0.65 -12.89
N TYR A 144 -3.36 1.47 -13.62
CA TYR A 144 -2.36 0.95 -14.52
C TYR A 144 -1.14 0.46 -13.75
N PRO A 145 -0.63 -0.74 -14.04
CA PRO A 145 0.51 -1.28 -13.33
C PRO A 145 1.81 -0.59 -13.76
N ASN A 146 2.77 -0.49 -12.85
CA ASN A 146 4.02 0.25 -13.02
C ASN A 146 5.15 -0.36 -12.15
N PRO A 147 6.42 0.10 -12.26
CA PRO A 147 7.52 -0.44 -11.49
C PRO A 147 7.38 -0.19 -9.98
N SER A 148 7.37 -1.28 -9.21
CA SER A 148 7.52 -1.23 -7.77
C SER A 148 8.98 -0.94 -7.38
N GLU A 149 9.13 -0.28 -6.24
CA GLU A 149 10.42 0.08 -5.66
C GLU A 149 10.46 -0.37 -4.20
N SER A 150 11.65 -0.75 -3.74
CA SER A 150 11.91 -1.06 -2.33
C SER A 150 12.83 -0.02 -1.70
N ALA A 151 12.63 0.20 -0.40
CA ALA A 151 13.51 0.98 0.44
C ALA A 151 13.70 0.31 1.80
N VAL A 152 14.82 0.56 2.48
CA VAL A 152 15.20 -0.07 3.75
C VAL A 152 15.61 0.97 4.80
N ALA A 153 15.28 0.70 6.06
CA ALA A 153 15.62 1.51 7.20
C ALA A 153 15.98 0.67 8.43
N ARG A 154 16.62 1.33 9.41
CA ARG A 154 16.90 0.74 10.74
C ARG A 154 15.81 1.00 11.78
N SER A 155 14.79 1.79 11.42
CA SER A 155 13.65 2.10 12.29
C SER A 155 12.40 2.33 11.45
N TYR A 156 11.22 2.27 12.08
CA TYR A 156 9.94 2.57 11.42
C TYR A 156 9.90 3.96 10.78
N HIS A 157 10.46 4.97 11.43
CA HIS A 157 10.51 6.35 10.93
C HIS A 157 11.72 6.62 10.02
N GLY A 158 12.41 5.60 9.54
CA GLY A 158 13.56 5.77 8.66
C GLY A 158 14.86 6.15 9.41
N PRO A 159 15.77 6.90 8.75
CA PRO A 159 15.69 7.27 7.34
C PRO A 159 15.69 6.04 6.43
N PHE A 160 14.91 6.09 5.36
CA PHE A 160 14.86 5.03 4.35
C PHE A 160 15.88 5.28 3.24
N GLU A 161 16.68 4.26 2.94
CA GLU A 161 17.54 4.17 1.77
C GLU A 161 16.81 3.43 0.65
N VAL A 162 16.75 4.03 -0.55
CA VAL A 162 16.12 3.42 -1.72
C VAL A 162 17.03 2.33 -2.29
N LEU A 163 16.48 1.12 -2.44
CA LEU A 163 17.17 -0.05 -3.00
C LEU A 163 16.82 -0.28 -4.49
N GLY A 164 15.82 0.43 -5.00
CA GLY A 164 15.45 0.45 -6.41
C GLY A 164 14.46 -0.65 -6.80
N ASP A 165 14.53 -1.03 -8.07
CA ASP A 165 13.56 -1.92 -8.74
C ASP A 165 13.45 -3.27 -8.03
N LEU A 166 12.20 -3.63 -7.73
CA LEU A 166 11.82 -4.86 -7.05
C LEU A 166 11.61 -6.02 -8.02
N HIS A 167 11.33 -5.75 -9.30
CA HIS A 167 11.02 -6.74 -10.34
C HIS A 167 12.01 -6.63 -11.51
N PRO A 168 13.33 -6.83 -11.27
CA PRO A 168 14.36 -6.56 -12.28
C PRO A 168 14.26 -7.43 -13.55
N SER A 169 13.58 -8.58 -13.47
CA SER A 169 13.32 -9.45 -14.62
C SER A 169 12.04 -9.12 -15.38
N ASP A 170 11.23 -8.16 -14.90
CA ASP A 170 10.00 -7.75 -15.57
C ASP A 170 10.28 -6.74 -16.68
N GLU A 171 10.48 -7.24 -17.91
CA GLU A 171 10.70 -6.39 -19.09
C GLU A 171 9.51 -5.46 -19.39
N SER A 172 8.30 -5.82 -18.94
CA SER A 172 7.10 -5.00 -19.14
C SER A 172 7.12 -3.71 -18.30
N ARG A 173 7.93 -3.69 -17.22
CA ARG A 173 7.98 -2.61 -16.23
C ARG A 173 6.61 -2.37 -15.58
N THR A 174 5.88 -3.44 -15.28
CA THR A 174 4.52 -3.40 -14.71
C THR A 174 4.41 -4.18 -13.39
N SER A 175 5.53 -4.60 -12.80
CA SER A 175 5.51 -5.47 -11.62
C SER A 175 4.68 -6.74 -11.90
N PHE A 176 4.93 -7.36 -13.06
CA PHE A 176 4.19 -8.51 -13.57
C PHE A 176 2.67 -8.26 -13.71
N HIS A 177 2.32 -7.08 -14.23
CA HIS A 177 0.96 -6.57 -14.39
C HIS A 177 0.18 -6.60 -13.08
N SER A 178 0.79 -6.12 -11.99
CA SER A 178 0.17 -6.09 -10.68
C SER A 178 0.66 -4.89 -9.85
N GLN A 179 -0.01 -4.64 -8.72
CA GLN A 179 0.38 -3.64 -7.73
C GLN A 179 0.36 -4.28 -6.35
N ILE A 180 1.49 -4.24 -5.64
CA ILE A 180 1.59 -4.81 -4.29
C ILE A 180 0.59 -4.10 -3.35
N SER A 181 -0.15 -4.89 -2.59
CA SER A 181 -1.10 -4.40 -1.59
C SER A 181 -0.76 -4.79 -0.17
N SER A 182 0.00 -5.88 0.04
CA SER A 182 0.50 -6.26 1.35
C SER A 182 1.68 -7.22 1.24
N VAL A 183 2.42 -7.38 2.34
CA VAL A 183 3.43 -8.43 2.50
C VAL A 183 3.18 -9.13 3.83
N PHE A 184 3.25 -10.46 3.84
CA PHE A 184 3.26 -11.20 5.09
C PHE A 184 4.40 -12.20 5.14
N ARG A 185 4.93 -12.38 6.35
CA ARG A 185 5.88 -13.45 6.65
C ARG A 185 5.11 -14.74 6.91
N HIS A 186 5.46 -15.81 6.22
CA HIS A 186 4.80 -17.10 6.42
C HIS A 186 5.06 -17.61 7.86
N PRO A 187 4.03 -17.99 8.62
CA PRO A 187 4.16 -18.26 10.05
C PRO A 187 4.96 -19.53 10.37
N GLY A 188 4.97 -20.52 9.47
CA GLY A 188 5.63 -21.81 9.67
C GLY A 188 6.91 -22.03 8.87
N LYS A 189 7.36 -21.05 8.09
CA LYS A 189 8.50 -21.22 7.17
C LYS A 189 9.60 -20.21 7.49
N LYS A 190 10.86 -20.64 7.40
CA LYS A 190 12.03 -19.78 7.59
C LYS A 190 12.18 -18.85 6.40
N ASP A 191 12.40 -17.58 6.72
CA ASP A 191 12.75 -16.52 5.77
C ASP A 191 11.83 -16.40 4.53
N LEU A 192 10.59 -16.88 4.64
CA LEU A 192 9.59 -16.79 3.57
C LEU A 192 8.70 -15.56 3.80
N TYR A 193 8.83 -14.60 2.90
CA TYR A 193 7.98 -13.42 2.80
C TYR A 193 7.23 -13.49 1.48
N ILE A 194 5.93 -13.18 1.50
CA ILE A 194 5.06 -13.32 0.34
C ILE A 194 4.46 -11.96 0.07
N ALA A 195 4.76 -11.42 -1.12
CA ALA A 195 4.11 -10.21 -1.61
C ALA A 195 2.76 -10.61 -2.19
N ILE A 196 1.71 -9.95 -1.71
CA ILE A 196 0.36 -10.03 -2.26
C ILE A 196 0.15 -8.79 -3.12
N ALA A 197 -0.24 -9.00 -4.37
CA ALA A 197 -0.49 -7.93 -5.31
C ALA A 197 -1.81 -8.13 -6.04
N ASP A 198 -2.43 -7.00 -6.41
CA ASP A 198 -3.67 -6.94 -7.17
C ASP A 198 -3.35 -6.69 -8.65
N ARG A 199 -3.92 -7.52 -9.52
CA ARG A 199 -3.95 -7.31 -10.98
C ARG A 199 -5.26 -6.59 -11.31
N TRP A 200 -5.27 -5.27 -11.15
CA TRP A 200 -6.45 -4.44 -11.36
C TRP A 200 -7.01 -4.50 -12.78
N LEU A 201 -6.13 -4.53 -13.77
CA LEU A 201 -6.48 -4.49 -15.19
C LEU A 201 -6.00 -5.77 -15.89
N PRO A 202 -6.67 -6.93 -15.69
CA PRO A 202 -6.22 -8.22 -16.24
C PRO A 202 -6.20 -8.28 -17.77
N ARG A 203 -6.88 -7.34 -18.44
CA ARG A 203 -6.92 -7.22 -19.90
C ARG A 203 -5.94 -6.17 -20.45
N TYR A 204 -5.23 -5.45 -19.58
CA TYR A 204 -4.21 -4.47 -19.95
C TYR A 204 -2.84 -5.13 -19.93
N LEU A 205 -2.30 -5.39 -21.12
CA LEU A 205 -1.03 -6.11 -21.31
C LEU A 205 0.08 -5.22 -21.88
N GLU A 206 -0.11 -3.91 -21.86
CA GLU A 206 0.89 -2.98 -22.37
C GLU A 206 1.98 -2.69 -21.33
N HIS A 207 3.13 -2.21 -21.81
CA HIS A 207 4.25 -1.82 -20.96
C HIS A 207 3.87 -0.64 -20.04
N GLY A 208 4.48 -0.61 -18.85
CA GLY A 208 4.22 0.43 -17.85
C GLY A 208 4.59 1.84 -18.33
N ASP A 209 5.50 1.95 -19.30
CA ASP A 209 5.92 3.25 -19.84
C ASP A 209 4.79 4.04 -20.51
N ARG A 210 3.77 3.38 -21.09
CA ARG A 210 2.61 4.08 -21.65
C ARG A 210 1.86 4.86 -20.57
N ALA A 211 1.51 4.18 -19.47
CA ALA A 211 0.80 4.81 -18.37
C ALA A 211 1.67 5.87 -17.67
N ARG A 212 2.96 5.58 -17.48
CA ARG A 212 3.88 6.55 -16.91
C ARG A 212 3.97 7.82 -17.75
N GLN A 213 4.08 7.72 -19.08
CA GLN A 213 4.13 8.88 -19.96
C GLN A 213 2.83 9.69 -19.91
N ALA A 214 1.67 9.02 -19.93
CA ALA A 214 0.37 9.67 -19.80
C ALA A 214 0.27 10.46 -18.47
N PHE A 215 0.71 9.88 -17.36
CA PHE A 215 0.72 10.56 -16.06
C PHE A 215 1.74 11.72 -16.00
N ILE A 216 2.92 11.60 -16.61
CA ILE A 216 3.88 12.71 -16.71
C ILE A 216 3.23 13.90 -17.43
N GLU A 217 2.57 13.64 -18.55
CA GLU A 217 1.91 14.68 -19.34
C GLU A 217 0.69 15.27 -18.65
N HIS A 218 -0.05 14.46 -17.89
CA HIS A 218 -1.24 14.88 -17.18
C HIS A 218 -0.89 15.79 -15.99
N PHE A 219 0.08 15.38 -15.16
CA PHE A 219 0.50 16.09 -13.96
C PHE A 219 1.65 17.09 -14.18
N ALA A 220 1.98 17.40 -15.44
CA ALA A 220 3.06 18.33 -15.76
C ALA A 220 2.81 19.72 -15.11
N PRO A 221 3.87 20.45 -14.69
CA PRO A 221 3.71 21.74 -14.03
C PRO A 221 2.88 22.72 -14.86
N GLY A 222 1.86 23.33 -14.24
CA GLY A 222 0.93 24.25 -14.90
C GLY A 222 -0.30 23.57 -15.51
N LYS A 223 -0.45 22.25 -15.34
CA LYS A 223 -1.70 21.50 -15.60
C LYS A 223 -2.41 21.16 -14.28
N ASP A 224 -2.67 22.17 -13.47
CA ASP A 224 -3.27 22.02 -12.13
C ASP A 224 -4.81 21.83 -12.17
N GLY A 225 -5.33 21.26 -13.26
CA GLY A 225 -6.77 21.11 -13.49
C GLY A 225 -7.30 19.76 -13.01
N ASP A 226 -8.57 19.72 -12.61
CA ASP A 226 -9.30 18.49 -12.27
C ASP A 226 -9.81 17.74 -13.52
N GLU A 227 -9.24 18.00 -14.70
CA GLU A 227 -9.64 17.26 -15.91
C GLU A 227 -9.29 15.78 -15.71
N PRO A 228 -10.19 14.84 -16.03
CA PRO A 228 -9.85 13.43 -15.95
C PRO A 228 -8.80 13.11 -17.03
N MET A 229 -7.81 12.29 -16.67
CA MET A 229 -6.92 11.69 -17.65
C MET A 229 -7.74 10.83 -18.63
N GLU A 230 -7.36 10.82 -19.91
CA GLU A 230 -7.93 9.89 -20.88
C GLU A 230 -7.57 8.44 -20.49
N GLU A 231 -8.60 7.65 -20.19
CA GLU A 231 -8.43 6.23 -19.91
C GLU A 231 -8.22 5.46 -21.21
N PHE A 232 -7.15 4.68 -21.27
CA PHE A 232 -6.82 3.83 -22.41
C PHE A 232 -7.03 2.33 -22.12
N ALA A 233 -7.57 1.99 -20.96
CA ALA A 233 -8.15 0.70 -20.65
C ALA A 233 -9.52 0.88 -19.99
N TYR A 234 -10.41 -0.09 -20.22
CA TYR A 234 -11.66 -0.15 -19.47
C TYR A 234 -11.39 -0.66 -18.04
N VAL A 235 -11.67 0.17 -17.05
CA VAL A 235 -11.51 -0.16 -15.63
C VAL A 235 -12.73 -0.95 -15.15
N ASP A 236 -12.52 -2.24 -14.89
CA ASP A 236 -13.50 -3.14 -14.26
C ASP A 236 -12.79 -3.93 -13.16
N THR A 237 -12.86 -3.44 -11.92
CA THR A 237 -12.21 -4.10 -10.78
C THR A 237 -12.91 -5.38 -10.35
N SER A 238 -14.11 -5.69 -10.86
CA SER A 238 -14.82 -6.92 -10.53
C SER A 238 -14.21 -8.17 -11.17
N ILE A 239 -13.38 -7.98 -12.20
CA ILE A 239 -12.64 -9.04 -12.88
C ILE A 239 -11.16 -9.08 -12.46
N ALA A 240 -10.75 -8.24 -11.51
CA ALA A 240 -9.38 -8.22 -11.01
C ALA A 240 -8.95 -9.59 -10.48
N ASP A 241 -7.65 -9.86 -10.55
CA ASP A 241 -7.04 -11.12 -10.12
C ASP A 241 -5.88 -10.84 -9.17
N TYR A 242 -5.24 -11.87 -8.66
CA TYR A 242 -4.16 -11.75 -7.67
C TYR A 242 -2.83 -12.30 -8.20
N VAL A 243 -1.73 -11.67 -7.80
CA VAL A 243 -0.38 -12.16 -8.05
C VAL A 243 0.32 -12.32 -6.70
N TRP A 244 0.61 -13.56 -6.31
CA TRP A 244 1.25 -13.89 -5.04
C TRP A 244 2.60 -14.51 -5.33
N LEU A 245 3.67 -13.80 -4.96
CA LEU A 245 5.04 -14.24 -5.25
C LEU A 245 5.90 -14.16 -4.00
N PRO A 246 6.81 -15.13 -3.79
CA PRO A 246 7.76 -15.07 -2.70
C PRO A 246 8.80 -13.98 -2.99
N ILE A 247 9.24 -13.30 -1.93
CA ILE A 247 10.31 -12.31 -1.98
C ILE A 247 11.64 -13.03 -1.73
N ARG A 248 12.57 -12.93 -2.68
CA ARG A 248 13.96 -13.35 -2.54
C ARG A 248 14.80 -12.18 -2.04
N PHE A 249 15.88 -12.47 -1.33
CA PHE A 249 16.81 -11.44 -0.84
C PHE A 249 18.23 -11.66 -1.38
N GLU A 250 18.77 -10.64 -2.03
CA GLU A 250 20.18 -10.55 -2.44
C GLU A 250 20.94 -9.71 -1.41
N GLY A 251 21.43 -10.38 -0.37
CA GLY A 251 21.86 -9.70 0.85
C GLY A 251 20.66 -9.05 1.53
N ASP A 252 20.67 -7.71 1.59
CA ASP A 252 19.57 -6.92 2.14
C ASP A 252 18.59 -6.42 1.06
N ARG A 253 18.85 -6.66 -0.23
CA ARG A 253 17.97 -6.19 -1.32
C ARG A 253 16.84 -7.19 -1.60
N PRO A 254 15.56 -6.83 -1.42
CA PRO A 254 14.46 -7.68 -1.85
C PRO A 254 14.33 -7.66 -3.37
N VAL A 255 14.01 -8.82 -3.95
CA VAL A 255 13.79 -9.06 -5.37
C VAL A 255 12.63 -10.04 -5.52
N ILE A 256 11.72 -9.76 -6.44
CA ILE A 256 10.61 -10.63 -6.79
C ILE A 256 10.80 -11.09 -8.24
N GLU A 257 10.80 -12.40 -8.43
CA GLU A 257 10.92 -13.05 -9.72
C GLU A 257 9.59 -13.71 -10.10
N TRP A 258 9.25 -13.70 -11.39
CA TRP A 258 8.04 -14.36 -11.86
C TRP A 258 8.15 -15.87 -11.66
N ARG A 259 7.08 -16.46 -11.13
CA ARG A 259 6.90 -17.90 -11.02
C ARG A 259 5.50 -18.25 -11.46
N GLU A 260 5.38 -19.12 -12.47
CA GLU A 260 4.07 -19.62 -12.93
C GLU A 260 3.36 -20.39 -11.81
N GLU A 261 4.14 -21.17 -11.05
CA GLU A 261 3.70 -21.88 -9.87
C GLU A 261 4.83 -21.96 -8.83
N TRP A 262 4.44 -22.03 -7.55
CA TRP A 262 5.34 -22.23 -6.43
C TRP A 262 4.61 -22.79 -5.21
N SER A 263 5.35 -23.41 -4.29
CA SER A 263 4.83 -23.90 -3.02
C SER A 263 5.66 -23.43 -1.82
N PRO A 264 5.04 -23.14 -0.66
CA PRO A 264 5.76 -22.95 0.60
C PRO A 264 6.62 -24.15 1.00
N ASP A 265 6.35 -25.35 0.49
CA ASP A 265 7.13 -26.57 0.77
C ASP A 265 8.56 -26.54 0.22
N GLU A 266 8.84 -25.58 -0.66
CA GLU A 266 10.20 -25.31 -1.15
C GLU A 266 11.08 -24.61 -0.10
N TYR A 267 10.48 -24.12 0.99
CA TYR A 267 11.14 -23.41 2.08
C TYR A 267 11.25 -24.29 3.33
N GLU A 268 12.33 -24.08 4.09
CA GLU A 268 12.57 -24.78 5.35
C GLU A 268 11.52 -24.43 6.40
N ASP A 269 11.17 -25.38 7.25
CA ASP A 269 10.29 -25.14 8.41
C ASP A 269 11.00 -24.30 9.49
N ALA A 270 10.22 -23.42 10.13
CA ALA A 270 10.63 -22.49 11.19
C ALA A 270 11.16 -23.19 12.45
#